data_AF-A0A8S0XPD8-F1
#
_entry.id   AF-A0A8S0XPD8-F1
#
_cell.length_a   1.000
_cell.length_b   1.000
_cell.length_c   1.000
_cell.angle_alpha   90.00
_cell.angle_beta   90.00
_cell.angle_gamma   90.00
#
_symmetry.space_group_name_H-M   'P 1'
#
loop_
_entity.id
_entity.type
_entity.pdbx_description
1 polymer ?
#
loop_
_entity_poly.entity_id
_entity_poly.type
_entity_poly.pdbx_seq_one_letter_code
_entity_poly.pdbx_strand_id
1 'polypeptide(L)'
;MASKSTSVPAGIERLTKLLSHLNKAPRLTLPGVKSLSVSYAFRNDHFGARHFVKKDLPRIRWANPELDIDVKRPHKEVNERWKPELIVTFDQGLPVSFSLQDKHSSTILKELMNAAGGEPWAAYVRSRKAAGLPIIEGEHGGEAGGEEEGRVKEKEKGQYEEMEAWPNWEEFQEKHPEAGKSRSLSGGASKAKAKKKEGKAKKKDKDKGKKDSKETKKEAKTEVKKVEDATEGVNEVETEEPAPVTA
;
A
#
# COMPACT_ATOMS: atom_id res chain seq x y z
N MET A 1 26.80 27.40 29.65
CA MET A 1 26.44 26.04 30.10
C MET A 1 25.75 25.33 28.94
N ALA A 2 26.30 24.22 28.47
CA ALA A 2 25.70 23.48 27.35
C ALA A 2 24.54 22.61 27.87
N SER A 3 23.32 22.89 27.44
CA SER A 3 22.16 22.04 27.70
C SER A 3 22.31 20.73 26.92
N LYS A 4 22.32 19.60 27.62
CA LYS A 4 22.27 18.27 27.02
C LYS A 4 20.89 18.12 26.35
N SER A 5 20.84 18.06 25.03
CA SER A 5 19.60 17.76 24.31
C SER A 5 19.25 16.29 24.55
N THR A 6 18.18 16.05 25.30
CA THR A 6 17.54 14.73 25.41
C THR A 6 16.94 14.37 24.06
N SER A 7 17.68 13.62 23.26
CA SER A 7 17.22 13.03 22.00
C SER A 7 16.13 12.01 22.31
N VAL A 8 14.94 12.25 21.74
CA VAL A 8 13.83 11.28 21.77
C VAL A 8 14.29 10.02 21.03
N PRO A 9 14.05 8.82 21.55
CA PRO A 9 14.43 7.60 20.86
C PRO A 9 13.72 7.52 19.51
N ALA A 10 14.47 7.19 18.45
CA ALA A 10 14.02 7.23 17.05
C ALA A 10 12.72 6.45 16.75
N GLY A 11 12.36 5.48 17.60
CA GLY A 11 11.08 4.77 17.49
C GLY A 11 9.87 5.65 17.78
N ILE A 12 9.95 6.51 18.80
CA ILE A 12 8.84 7.41 19.18
C ILE A 12 8.63 8.47 18.09
N GLU A 13 9.70 9.02 17.52
CA GLU A 13 9.61 10.00 16.43
C GLU A 13 8.91 9.46 15.18
N ARG A 14 9.14 8.17 14.85
CA ARG A 14 8.46 7.52 13.72
C ARG A 14 6.98 7.32 13.99
N LEU A 15 6.63 6.91 15.21
CA LEU A 15 5.23 6.72 15.63
C LEU A 15 4.47 8.05 15.62
N THR A 16 5.04 9.11 16.20
CA THR A 16 4.38 10.42 16.23
C THR A 16 4.18 10.98 14.83
N LYS A 17 5.15 10.81 13.93
CA LYS A 17 5.03 11.19 12.51
C LYS A 17 3.98 10.37 11.77
N LEU A 18 3.84 9.08 12.09
CA LEU A 18 2.80 8.24 11.50
C LEU A 18 1.42 8.67 12.00
N LEU A 19 1.26 8.87 13.31
CA LEU A 19 0.00 9.32 13.91
C LEU A 19 -0.42 10.71 13.41
N SER A 20 0.53 11.63 13.22
CA SER A 20 0.22 12.95 12.64
C SER A 20 -0.22 12.85 11.18
N HIS A 21 0.35 11.91 10.41
CA HIS A 21 -0.10 11.62 9.04
C HIS A 21 -1.50 10.97 9.02
N LEU A 22 -1.77 10.01 9.90
CA LEU A 22 -3.06 9.33 10.00
C LEU A 22 -4.19 10.25 10.47
N ASN A 23 -3.90 11.15 11.42
CA ASN A 23 -4.84 12.12 11.97
C ASN A 23 -4.90 13.44 11.19
N LYS A 24 -4.22 13.53 10.04
CA LYS A 24 -4.23 14.73 9.20
C LYS A 24 -5.65 15.04 8.72
N ALA A 25 -6.06 16.30 8.80
CA ALA A 25 -7.34 16.74 8.25
C ALA A 25 -7.33 16.71 6.70
N PRO A 26 -8.45 16.39 6.04
CA PRO A 26 -9.73 15.96 6.59
C PRO A 26 -9.72 14.49 7.08
N ARG A 27 -10.61 14.16 8.02
CA ARG A 27 -10.84 12.76 8.41
C ARG A 27 -11.60 12.06 7.29
N LEU A 28 -11.02 10.97 6.76
CA LEU A 28 -11.52 10.26 5.58
C LEU A 28 -12.54 9.19 5.98
N THR A 29 -13.66 9.59 6.58
CA THR A 29 -14.75 8.68 6.95
C THR A 29 -15.61 8.35 5.75
N LEU A 30 -15.94 7.07 5.55
CA LEU A 30 -16.72 6.56 4.42
C LEU A 30 -17.99 5.85 4.94
N PRO A 31 -19.04 6.59 5.36
CA PRO A 31 -20.26 5.98 5.86
C PRO A 31 -20.96 5.14 4.78
N GLY A 32 -21.36 3.91 5.14
CA GLY A 32 -22.13 3.03 4.26
C GLY A 32 -21.33 2.29 3.20
N VAL A 33 -19.99 2.29 3.28
CA VAL A 33 -19.11 1.52 2.40
C VAL A 33 -18.66 0.25 3.11
N LYS A 34 -18.92 -0.90 2.47
CA LYS A 34 -18.56 -2.23 2.98
C LYS A 34 -17.15 -2.64 2.59
N SER A 35 -16.82 -2.45 1.32
CA SER A 35 -15.54 -2.89 0.77
C SER A 35 -15.01 -1.93 -0.30
N LEU A 36 -13.69 -1.83 -0.36
CA LEU A 36 -12.95 -1.03 -1.31
C LEU A 36 -11.90 -1.91 -1.99
N SER A 37 -12.00 -2.06 -3.30
CA SER A 37 -11.07 -2.87 -4.10
C SER A 37 -10.31 -1.96 -5.07
N VAL A 38 -8.97 -1.98 -5.00
CA VAL A 38 -8.10 -1.21 -5.90
C VAL A 38 -7.30 -2.15 -6.76
N SER A 39 -7.41 -2.02 -8.08
CA SER A 39 -6.57 -2.72 -9.05
C SER A 39 -5.65 -1.73 -9.74
N TYR A 40 -4.33 -1.96 -9.68
CA TYR A 40 -3.36 -1.17 -10.43
C TYR A 40 -2.07 -1.95 -10.75
N ALA A 41 -1.43 -1.63 -11.87
CA ALA A 41 -0.17 -2.23 -12.32
C ALA A 41 0.97 -2.12 -11.31
N PHE A 42 1.68 -3.24 -11.11
CA PHE A 42 2.81 -3.28 -10.20
C PHE A 42 3.96 -2.32 -10.58
N ARG A 43 4.19 -2.08 -11.89
CA ARG A 43 5.27 -1.23 -12.40
C ARG A 43 4.78 -0.19 -13.41
N ASN A 44 5.35 1.01 -13.28
CA ASN A 44 5.47 2.12 -14.23
C ASN A 44 4.27 2.78 -14.92
N ASP A 45 3.02 2.39 -14.66
CA ASP A 45 1.89 3.05 -15.36
C ASP A 45 1.10 4.00 -14.46
N HIS A 46 0.61 3.52 -13.31
CA HIS A 46 -0.37 4.29 -12.52
C HIS A 46 0.25 4.93 -11.28
N PHE A 47 1.04 5.98 -11.49
CA PHE A 47 1.69 6.70 -10.39
C PHE A 47 0.68 7.26 -9.39
N GLY A 48 -0.43 7.84 -9.86
CA GLY A 48 -1.49 8.35 -8.99
C GLY A 48 -2.10 7.28 -8.09
N ALA A 49 -2.49 6.13 -8.66
CA ALA A 49 -3.00 4.99 -7.90
C ALA A 49 -1.98 4.47 -6.86
N ARG A 50 -0.70 4.37 -7.23
CA ARG A 50 0.38 3.97 -6.30
C ARG A 50 0.53 4.97 -5.15
N HIS A 51 0.47 6.27 -5.45
CA HIS A 51 0.55 7.30 -4.43
C HIS A 51 -0.66 7.29 -3.51
N PHE A 52 -1.86 7.10 -4.05
CA PHE A 52 -3.11 6.95 -3.31
C PHE A 52 -3.03 5.76 -2.33
N VAL A 53 -2.65 4.58 -2.81
CA VAL A 53 -2.50 3.37 -1.99
C VAL A 53 -1.43 3.54 -0.91
N LYS A 54 -0.33 4.24 -1.21
CA LYS A 54 0.76 4.45 -0.24
C LYS A 54 0.43 5.52 0.82
N LYS A 55 -0.27 6.60 0.45
CA LYS A 55 -0.47 7.78 1.31
C LYS A 55 -1.84 7.84 1.96
N ASP A 56 -2.89 7.60 1.16
CA ASP A 56 -4.27 7.90 1.55
C ASP A 56 -5.00 6.65 2.06
N LEU A 57 -4.74 5.48 1.48
CA LEU A 57 -5.38 4.23 1.89
C LEU A 57 -5.13 3.85 3.38
N PRO A 58 -3.91 4.03 3.95
CA PRO A 58 -3.72 3.86 5.39
C PRO A 58 -4.54 4.84 6.24
N ARG A 59 -4.76 6.07 5.77
CA ARG A 59 -5.59 7.08 6.45
C ARG A 59 -7.07 6.70 6.41
N ILE A 60 -7.53 6.16 5.27
CA ILE A 60 -8.89 5.64 5.11
C ILE A 60 -9.11 4.46 6.06
N ARG A 61 -8.20 3.48 6.10
CA ARG A 61 -8.31 2.33 7.03
C ARG A 61 -8.27 2.78 8.50
N TRP A 62 -7.48 3.78 8.82
CA TRP A 62 -7.42 4.35 10.17
C TRP A 62 -8.75 5.01 10.59
N ALA A 63 -9.43 5.69 9.67
CA ALA A 63 -10.72 6.31 9.93
C ALA A 63 -11.89 5.29 9.92
N ASN A 64 -11.75 4.18 9.19
CA ASN A 64 -12.79 3.17 8.99
C ASN A 64 -12.21 1.76 9.24
N PRO A 65 -12.14 1.30 10.51
CA PRO A 65 -11.51 0.02 10.83
C PRO A 65 -12.28 -1.21 10.30
N GLU A 66 -13.59 -1.07 10.13
CA GLU A 66 -14.51 -2.13 9.66
C GLU A 66 -14.49 -2.32 8.13
N LEU A 67 -13.97 -1.34 7.38
CA LEU A 67 -13.95 -1.35 5.92
C LEU A 67 -13.00 -2.44 5.39
N ASP A 68 -13.50 -3.37 4.59
CA ASP A 68 -12.65 -4.35 3.91
C ASP A 68 -11.89 -3.70 2.74
N ILE A 69 -10.57 -3.89 2.68
CA ILE A 69 -9.74 -3.26 1.65
C ILE A 69 -8.90 -4.30 0.95
N ASP A 70 -9.19 -4.52 -0.34
CA ASP A 70 -8.41 -5.38 -1.22
C ASP A 70 -7.57 -4.54 -2.19
N VAL A 71 -6.31 -4.94 -2.39
CA VAL A 71 -5.36 -4.23 -3.25
C VAL A 71 -4.70 -5.23 -4.19
N LYS A 72 -5.23 -5.30 -5.41
CA LYS A 72 -4.73 -6.16 -6.49
C LYS A 72 -3.61 -5.45 -7.25
N ARG A 73 -2.43 -6.05 -7.25
CA ARG A 73 -1.22 -5.52 -7.91
C ARG A 73 -0.65 -6.51 -8.91
N PRO A 74 -1.35 -6.76 -10.02
CA PRO A 74 -0.88 -7.74 -10.98
C PRO A 74 0.39 -7.28 -11.68
N HIS A 75 1.21 -8.27 -12.02
CA HIS A 75 2.38 -8.08 -12.87
C HIS A 75 1.91 -7.97 -14.31
N LYS A 76 2.31 -6.89 -14.97
CA LYS A 76 1.93 -6.58 -16.34
C LYS A 76 3.07 -6.94 -17.28
N GLU A 77 2.76 -7.62 -18.38
CA GLU A 77 3.72 -7.81 -19.48
C GLU A 77 3.80 -6.56 -20.37
N VAL A 78 4.90 -6.40 -21.11
CA VAL A 78 5.20 -5.17 -21.88
C VAL A 78 4.10 -4.83 -22.90
N ASN A 79 3.41 -5.84 -23.43
CA ASN A 79 2.40 -5.69 -24.48
C ASN A 79 0.97 -5.64 -23.94
N GLU A 80 0.76 -5.91 -22.67
CA GLU A 80 -0.57 -5.90 -22.07
C GLU A 80 -0.98 -4.46 -21.79
N ARG A 81 -2.28 -4.16 -21.88
CA ARG A 81 -2.86 -2.88 -21.43
C ARG A 81 -4.19 -3.19 -20.79
N TRP A 82 -4.39 -2.73 -19.56
CA TRP A 82 -5.63 -2.87 -18.80
C TRP A 82 -5.83 -1.59 -17.99
N LYS A 83 -7.10 -1.30 -17.67
CA LYS A 83 -7.48 -0.06 -16.98
C LYS A 83 -7.36 -0.24 -15.47
N PRO A 84 -6.65 0.64 -14.76
CA PRO A 84 -6.65 0.61 -13.31
C PRO A 84 -8.02 1.06 -12.79
N GLU A 85 -8.59 0.30 -11.87
CA GLU A 85 -9.94 0.54 -11.38
C GLU A 85 -9.99 0.56 -9.85
N LEU A 86 -10.85 1.42 -9.32
CA LEU A 86 -11.25 1.49 -7.93
C LEU A 86 -12.73 1.13 -7.84
N ILE A 87 -13.04 0.02 -7.20
CA ILE A 87 -14.41 -0.45 -7.01
C ILE A 87 -14.80 -0.20 -5.55
N VAL A 88 -15.92 0.50 -5.36
CA VAL A 88 -16.48 0.82 -4.05
C VAL A 88 -17.81 0.09 -3.91
N THR A 89 -17.91 -0.80 -2.93
CA THR A 89 -19.14 -1.55 -2.65
C THR A 89 -19.83 -0.94 -1.43
N PHE A 90 -21.06 -0.47 -1.64
CA PHE A 90 -21.90 0.10 -0.58
C PHE A 90 -22.73 -0.98 0.12
N ASP A 91 -23.13 -0.73 1.37
CA ASP A 91 -23.94 -1.68 2.15
C ASP A 91 -25.32 -1.95 1.54
N GLN A 92 -25.89 -0.96 0.85
CA GLN A 92 -27.26 -0.97 0.33
C GLN A 92 -27.32 -0.73 -1.19
N GLY A 93 -26.20 -0.91 -1.89
CA GLY A 93 -26.06 -0.40 -3.25
C GLY A 93 -25.28 -1.30 -4.20
N LEU A 94 -25.37 -0.93 -5.48
CA LEU A 94 -24.52 -1.50 -6.52
C LEU A 94 -23.07 -1.02 -6.34
N PRO A 95 -22.09 -1.86 -6.71
CA PRO A 95 -20.70 -1.44 -6.72
C PRO A 95 -20.50 -0.29 -7.72
N VAL A 96 -19.78 0.74 -7.31
CA VAL A 96 -19.42 1.88 -8.16
C VAL A 96 -17.94 1.75 -8.54
N SER A 97 -17.66 1.70 -9.84
CA SER A 97 -16.31 1.62 -10.39
C SER A 97 -15.80 2.99 -10.85
N PHE A 98 -14.60 3.36 -10.43
CA PHE A 98 -13.89 4.56 -10.87
C PHE A 98 -12.64 4.16 -11.65
N SER A 99 -12.47 4.71 -12.86
CA SER A 99 -11.20 4.61 -13.58
C SER A 99 -10.14 5.45 -12.87
N LEU A 100 -8.96 4.87 -12.66
CA LEU A 100 -7.79 5.54 -12.04
C LEU A 100 -6.75 5.97 -13.10
N GLN A 101 -7.06 5.79 -14.38
CA GLN A 101 -6.13 6.04 -15.47
C GLN A 101 -5.82 7.53 -15.57
N ASP A 102 -4.53 7.87 -15.63
CA ASP A 102 -4.03 9.25 -15.75
C ASP A 102 -4.53 10.24 -14.66
N LYS A 103 -5.08 9.72 -13.56
CA LYS A 103 -5.52 10.53 -12.42
C LYS A 103 -4.42 10.68 -11.37
N HIS A 104 -4.32 11.87 -10.79
CA HIS A 104 -3.50 12.10 -9.60
C HIS A 104 -4.16 11.53 -8.34
N SER A 105 -3.36 11.21 -7.32
CA SER A 105 -3.88 10.66 -6.05
C SER A 105 -4.86 11.59 -5.34
N SER A 106 -4.66 12.91 -5.44
CA SER A 106 -5.57 13.92 -4.90
C SER A 106 -6.92 13.90 -5.61
N THR A 107 -6.93 13.77 -6.93
CA THR A 107 -8.15 13.68 -7.74
C THR A 107 -8.91 12.39 -7.42
N ILE A 108 -8.20 11.26 -7.33
CA ILE A 108 -8.79 9.96 -6.94
C ILE A 108 -9.44 10.07 -5.55
N LEU A 109 -8.75 10.69 -4.59
CA LEU A 109 -9.29 10.89 -3.24
C LEU A 109 -10.52 11.81 -3.25
N LYS A 110 -10.50 12.90 -4.02
CA LYS A 110 -11.62 13.84 -4.17
C LYS A 110 -12.84 13.13 -4.75
N GLU A 111 -12.67 12.35 -5.81
CA GLU A 111 -13.74 11.56 -6.43
C GLU A 111 -14.34 10.54 -5.45
N LEU A 112 -13.48 9.77 -4.77
CA LEU A 112 -13.92 8.80 -3.76
C LEU A 112 -14.70 9.47 -2.62
N MET A 113 -14.18 10.58 -2.09
CA MET A 113 -14.84 11.30 -0.99
C MET A 113 -16.12 12.01 -1.45
N ASN A 114 -16.19 12.47 -2.70
CA ASN A 114 -17.43 13.01 -3.26
C ASN A 114 -18.52 11.93 -3.40
N ALA A 115 -18.13 10.69 -3.73
CA ALA A 115 -19.07 9.58 -3.85
C ALA A 115 -19.48 8.97 -2.50
N ALA A 116 -18.55 8.87 -1.55
CA ALA A 116 -18.73 8.09 -0.32
C ALA A 116 -18.44 8.83 1.00
N GLY A 117 -17.99 10.09 0.95
CA GLY A 117 -17.57 10.84 2.15
C GLY A 117 -18.70 11.44 2.99
N GLY A 118 -19.92 11.48 2.46
CA GLY A 118 -21.13 11.94 3.15
C GLY A 118 -21.05 13.39 3.69
N GLU A 119 -21.79 13.64 4.77
CA GLU A 119 -21.91 14.97 5.38
C GLU A 119 -20.59 15.53 5.95
N PRO A 120 -19.72 14.75 6.65
CA PRO A 120 -18.45 15.26 7.17
C PRO A 120 -17.56 15.84 6.06
N TRP A 121 -17.51 15.17 4.91
CA TRP A 121 -16.77 15.64 3.75
C TRP A 121 -17.39 16.91 3.15
N ALA A 122 -18.71 16.94 2.97
CA ALA A 122 -19.42 18.11 2.45
C ALA A 122 -19.24 19.36 3.33
N ALA A 123 -19.26 19.19 4.66
CA ALA A 123 -18.96 20.25 5.62
C ALA A 123 -17.50 20.76 5.47
N TYR A 124 -16.54 19.84 5.35
CA TYR A 124 -15.14 20.21 5.12
C TYR A 124 -14.95 20.99 3.82
N VAL A 125 -15.51 20.51 2.70
CA VAL A 125 -15.45 21.18 1.41
C VAL A 125 -16.04 22.60 1.49
N ARG A 126 -17.20 22.76 2.15
CA ARG A 126 -17.81 24.08 2.39
C ARG A 126 -16.88 25.00 3.19
N SER A 127 -16.28 24.52 4.28
CA SER A 127 -15.35 25.33 5.09
C SER A 127 -14.10 25.75 4.31
N ARG A 128 -13.54 24.88 3.47
CA ARG A 128 -12.35 25.16 2.67
C ARG A 128 -12.65 26.16 1.56
N LYS A 129 -13.79 25.98 0.88
CA LYS A 129 -14.28 26.92 -0.14
C LYS A 129 -14.55 28.31 0.47
N ALA A 130 -15.20 28.39 1.64
CA ALA A 130 -15.44 29.65 2.33
C ALA A 130 -14.14 30.35 2.76
N ALA A 131 -13.09 29.58 3.08
CA ALA A 131 -11.77 30.10 3.41
C ALA A 131 -10.89 30.42 2.19
N GLY A 132 -11.34 30.12 0.96
CA GLY A 132 -10.54 30.27 -0.26
C GLY A 132 -9.31 29.35 -0.32
N LEU A 133 -9.31 28.25 0.43
CA LEU A 133 -8.20 27.29 0.48
C LEU A 133 -8.47 26.08 -0.44
N PRO A 134 -7.42 25.43 -0.99
CA PRO A 134 -7.60 24.23 -1.81
C PRO A 134 -8.23 23.10 -1.00
N ILE A 135 -9.11 22.30 -1.62
CA ILE A 135 -9.83 21.23 -0.92
C ILE A 135 -8.85 20.18 -0.40
N ILE A 136 -7.89 19.76 -1.22
CA ILE A 136 -6.87 18.78 -0.85
C ILE A 136 -5.47 19.39 -1.01
N GLU A 137 -4.65 19.25 0.03
CA GLU A 137 -3.26 19.70 -0.03
C GLU A 137 -2.48 18.90 -1.09
N GLY A 138 -1.85 19.61 -2.03
CA GLY A 138 -1.09 18.98 -3.12
C GLY A 138 -1.91 18.71 -4.38
N GLU A 139 -3.11 19.28 -4.50
CA GLU A 139 -3.76 19.49 -5.80
C GLU A 139 -2.83 20.40 -6.62
N HIS A 140 -1.94 19.79 -7.41
CA HIS A 140 -1.02 20.51 -8.29
C HIS A 140 -1.84 21.18 -9.40
N GLY A 141 -2.30 22.40 -9.13
CA GLY A 141 -2.37 23.50 -10.09
C GLY A 141 -3.33 23.38 -11.29
N GLY A 142 -4.44 22.64 -11.18
CA GLY A 142 -5.42 22.58 -12.28
C GLY A 142 -6.65 23.49 -12.14
N GLU A 143 -7.09 23.83 -10.92
CA GLU A 143 -8.43 24.42 -10.72
C GLU A 143 -8.43 25.86 -10.17
N ALA A 144 -7.28 26.46 -9.89
CA ALA A 144 -7.21 27.83 -9.35
C ALA A 144 -6.76 28.83 -10.43
N GLY A 145 -7.62 29.10 -11.42
CA GLY A 145 -7.54 30.34 -12.20
C GLY A 145 -7.88 30.22 -13.69
N GLY A 146 -9.14 30.53 -14.04
CA GLY A 146 -9.48 31.37 -15.21
C GLY A 146 -9.38 30.78 -16.62
N GLU A 147 -10.54 30.56 -17.25
CA GLU A 147 -10.80 30.98 -18.64
C GLU A 147 -10.00 30.37 -19.81
N GLU A 148 -9.37 29.20 -19.68
CA GLU A 148 -8.75 28.50 -20.82
C GLU A 148 -9.54 27.28 -21.35
N GLU A 149 -10.85 27.21 -21.06
CA GLU A 149 -11.72 26.05 -21.35
C GLU A 149 -12.10 25.86 -22.84
N GLY A 150 -11.50 26.64 -23.75
CA GLY A 150 -11.90 26.73 -25.16
C GLY A 150 -10.96 26.08 -26.18
N ARG A 151 -9.69 25.76 -25.87
CA ARG A 151 -8.68 25.48 -26.92
C ARG A 151 -8.13 24.05 -27.01
N VAL A 152 -8.40 23.16 -26.05
CA VAL A 152 -7.79 21.81 -26.01
C VAL A 152 -8.79 20.66 -26.31
N LYS A 153 -10.09 20.94 -26.46
CA LYS A 153 -11.14 19.90 -26.49
C LYS A 153 -11.23 19.01 -27.74
N GLU A 154 -10.46 19.27 -28.80
CA GLU A 154 -10.63 18.53 -30.07
C GLU A 154 -9.54 17.48 -30.36
N LYS A 155 -8.31 17.65 -29.88
CA LYS A 155 -7.23 16.66 -30.10
C LYS A 155 -7.22 15.51 -29.10
N GLU A 156 -7.90 15.70 -27.98
CA GLU A 156 -7.92 14.74 -26.89
C GLU A 156 -9.03 13.68 -27.05
N LYS A 157 -10.19 14.04 -27.61
CA LYS A 157 -11.34 13.12 -27.79
C LYS A 157 -11.01 11.82 -28.54
N GLY A 158 -10.17 11.89 -29.59
CA GLY A 158 -9.82 10.71 -30.38
C GLY A 158 -8.97 9.67 -29.63
N GLN A 159 -8.21 10.08 -28.60
CA GLN A 159 -7.44 9.13 -27.79
C GLN A 159 -8.30 8.43 -26.72
N TYR A 160 -9.37 9.08 -26.23
CA TYR A 160 -10.22 8.50 -25.19
C TYR A 160 -11.25 7.50 -25.75
N GLU A 161 -11.74 7.67 -26.98
CA GLU A 161 -12.66 6.69 -27.61
C GLU A 161 -11.98 5.33 -27.87
N GLU A 162 -10.70 5.30 -28.25
CA GLU A 162 -9.95 4.03 -28.38
C GLU A 162 -9.64 3.39 -27.01
N MET A 163 -9.59 4.20 -25.95
CA MET A 163 -9.38 3.72 -24.58
C MET A 163 -10.63 3.07 -23.97
N GLU A 164 -11.86 3.46 -24.36
CA GLU A 164 -13.08 2.80 -23.87
C GLU A 164 -13.11 1.30 -24.18
N ALA A 165 -12.39 0.84 -25.21
CA ALA A 165 -12.32 -0.55 -25.61
C ALA A 165 -11.37 -1.45 -24.80
N TRP A 166 -10.57 -0.91 -23.85
CA TRP A 166 -9.69 -1.78 -23.06
C TRP A 166 -10.49 -2.58 -22.02
N PRO A 167 -10.22 -3.89 -21.88
CA PRO A 167 -10.94 -4.77 -20.97
C PRO A 167 -10.70 -4.39 -19.51
N ASN A 168 -11.69 -4.68 -18.66
CA ASN A 168 -11.53 -4.63 -17.21
C ASN A 168 -10.46 -5.65 -16.79
N TRP A 169 -9.80 -5.43 -15.64
CA TRP A 169 -8.93 -6.41 -15.01
C TRP A 169 -9.59 -7.79 -14.88
N GLU A 170 -10.86 -7.88 -14.52
CA GLU A 170 -11.55 -9.17 -14.38
C GLU A 170 -11.70 -9.90 -15.73
N GLU A 171 -12.16 -9.20 -16.77
CA GLU A 171 -12.22 -9.73 -18.13
C GLU A 171 -10.83 -10.13 -18.67
N PHE A 172 -9.80 -9.39 -18.26
CA PHE A 172 -8.42 -9.71 -18.59
C PHE A 172 -7.97 -11.01 -17.94
N GLN A 173 -8.35 -11.27 -16.67
CA GLN A 173 -8.04 -12.54 -15.99
C GLN A 173 -8.70 -13.75 -16.66
N GLU A 174 -9.93 -13.60 -17.15
CA GLU A 174 -10.61 -14.66 -17.90
C GLU A 174 -9.87 -15.01 -19.19
N LYS A 175 -9.35 -14.01 -19.91
CA LYS A 175 -8.57 -14.21 -21.14
C LYS A 175 -7.15 -14.73 -20.87
N HIS A 176 -6.56 -14.39 -19.72
CA HIS A 176 -5.18 -14.72 -19.37
C HIS A 176 -5.07 -15.36 -17.97
N PRO A 177 -5.55 -16.60 -17.77
CA PRO A 177 -5.47 -17.28 -16.47
C PRO A 177 -4.02 -17.55 -16.00
N GLU A 178 -3.06 -17.51 -16.93
CA GLU A 178 -1.61 -17.64 -16.64
C GLU A 178 -1.05 -16.43 -15.87
N ALA A 179 -1.56 -15.22 -16.11
CA ALA A 179 -1.06 -13.98 -15.50
C ALA A 179 -1.40 -13.85 -14.00
N GLY A 180 -2.48 -14.51 -13.56
CA GLY A 180 -2.92 -14.54 -12.16
C GLY A 180 -2.05 -15.41 -11.24
N LYS A 181 -1.20 -16.28 -11.80
CA LYS A 181 -0.19 -17.03 -11.04
C LYS A 181 0.97 -16.10 -10.69
N SER A 182 0.70 -15.08 -9.88
CA SER A 182 1.75 -14.34 -9.21
C SER A 182 2.65 -15.36 -8.53
N ARG A 183 3.89 -15.47 -9.04
CA ARG A 183 4.91 -16.32 -8.45
C ARG A 183 5.00 -15.92 -6.99
N SER A 184 4.42 -16.72 -6.10
CA SER A 184 4.61 -16.57 -4.67
C SER A 184 6.10 -16.70 -4.44
N LEU A 185 6.78 -15.56 -4.23
CA LEU A 185 8.23 -15.47 -4.04
C LEU A 185 8.65 -16.03 -2.66
N SER A 186 7.96 -17.04 -2.13
CA SER A 186 8.33 -17.74 -0.91
C SER A 186 9.40 -18.83 -1.12
N GLY A 187 9.75 -19.18 -2.37
CA GLY A 187 10.74 -20.24 -2.67
C GLY A 187 12.17 -19.80 -3.03
N GLY A 188 12.45 -18.50 -3.16
CA GLY A 188 13.65 -18.01 -3.86
C GLY A 188 14.93 -17.83 -3.03
N ALA A 189 14.88 -17.94 -1.69
CA ALA A 189 16.03 -17.60 -0.84
C ALA A 189 17.13 -18.67 -0.77
N SER A 190 16.89 -19.89 -1.27
CA SER A 190 17.77 -21.04 -0.98
C SER A 190 18.84 -21.35 -2.04
N LYS A 191 18.77 -20.81 -3.27
CA LYS A 191 19.73 -21.16 -4.34
C LYS A 191 20.85 -20.14 -4.61
N ALA A 192 20.77 -18.93 -4.07
CA ALA A 192 21.85 -17.93 -4.24
C ALA A 192 23.05 -18.13 -3.30
N LYS A 193 22.97 -19.01 -2.28
CA LYS A 193 24.10 -19.36 -1.41
C LYS A 193 24.94 -20.56 -1.88
N ALA A 194 24.51 -21.31 -2.89
CA ALA A 194 25.27 -22.47 -3.39
C ALA A 194 26.38 -22.06 -4.39
N LYS A 195 26.17 -21.05 -5.24
CA LYS A 195 27.18 -20.66 -6.26
C LYS A 195 28.28 -19.69 -5.79
N LYS A 196 28.23 -19.18 -4.55
CA LYS A 196 29.30 -18.34 -3.97
C LYS A 196 30.33 -19.14 -3.13
N LYS A 197 30.31 -20.48 -3.20
CA LYS A 197 31.38 -21.33 -2.64
C LYS A 197 32.35 -21.92 -3.68
N GLU A 198 32.02 -21.94 -4.97
CA GLU A 198 32.94 -22.45 -6.01
C GLU A 198 33.85 -21.37 -6.63
N GLY A 199 33.50 -20.09 -6.56
CA GLY A 199 34.34 -19.00 -7.10
C GLY A 199 35.49 -18.53 -6.20
N LYS A 200 35.60 -19.05 -4.96
CA LYS A 200 36.62 -18.61 -3.98
C LYS A 200 37.73 -19.64 -3.75
N ALA A 201 37.88 -20.61 -4.66
CA ALA A 201 38.95 -21.61 -4.64
C ALA A 201 40.07 -21.35 -5.67
N LYS A 202 39.98 -20.34 -6.53
CA LYS A 202 40.98 -20.06 -7.59
C LYS A 202 41.80 -18.78 -7.45
N LYS A 203 41.77 -18.12 -6.29
CA LYS A 203 42.60 -16.93 -6.02
C LYS A 203 43.22 -17.01 -4.63
N LYS A 204 43.93 -18.11 -4.36
CA LYS A 204 44.75 -18.27 -3.14
C LYS A 204 46.05 -19.07 -3.37
N ASP A 205 46.59 -19.04 -4.60
CA ASP A 205 47.89 -19.65 -4.96
C ASP A 205 49.00 -18.62 -5.27
N LYS A 206 48.84 -17.35 -4.86
CA LYS A 206 49.88 -16.34 -5.08
C LYS A 206 50.25 -15.53 -3.84
N ASP A 207 50.11 -16.13 -2.66
CA ASP A 207 50.68 -15.57 -1.42
C ASP A 207 50.82 -16.66 -0.35
N LYS A 208 51.74 -17.60 -0.60
CA LYS A 208 52.24 -18.55 0.40
C LYS A 208 53.75 -18.63 0.24
N GLY A 209 54.41 -17.64 0.82
CA GLY A 209 55.86 -17.51 0.80
C GLY A 209 56.39 -16.73 1.99
N LYS A 210 55.80 -16.85 3.19
CA LYS A 210 56.52 -16.68 4.46
C LYS A 210 55.62 -16.92 5.68
N LYS A 211 56.25 -17.51 6.69
CA LYS A 211 55.85 -17.63 8.09
C LYS A 211 54.86 -18.75 8.42
N ASP A 212 55.42 -19.95 8.33
CA ASP A 212 55.44 -20.90 9.44
C ASP A 212 55.71 -20.24 10.80
N SER A 213 55.26 -20.93 11.84
CA SER A 213 55.66 -20.83 13.25
C SER A 213 54.85 -19.87 14.11
N LYS A 214 53.70 -20.34 14.61
CA LYS A 214 53.43 -20.45 16.06
C LYS A 214 52.09 -21.19 16.27
N GLU A 215 52.14 -22.48 16.62
CA GLU A 215 51.88 -22.94 18.01
C GLU A 215 50.36 -23.08 18.25
N THR A 216 49.72 -24.17 17.84
CA THR A 216 49.47 -25.39 18.64
C THR A 216 49.42 -25.17 20.15
N LYS A 217 48.21 -25.01 20.73
CA LYS A 217 47.76 -25.72 21.95
C LYS A 217 46.34 -25.37 22.38
N LYS A 218 45.69 -26.37 23.00
CA LYS A 218 44.39 -26.41 23.68
C LYS A 218 43.20 -26.60 22.74
N GLU A 219 42.85 -27.83 22.36
CA GLU A 219 42.31 -28.93 23.20
C GLU A 219 41.16 -28.53 24.12
N ALA A 220 39.99 -29.08 23.73
CA ALA A 220 39.05 -29.85 24.54
C ALA A 220 38.01 -29.15 25.42
N LYS A 221 36.86 -29.85 25.49
CA LYS A 221 35.74 -29.73 26.42
C LYS A 221 34.77 -28.59 26.06
N THR A 222 33.48 -28.82 25.80
CA THR A 222 32.55 -29.51 26.72
C THR A 222 31.26 -29.92 26.01
N GLU A 223 30.79 -31.08 26.44
CA GLU A 223 29.56 -31.81 26.20
C GLU A 223 28.29 -31.13 26.79
N VAL A 224 27.12 -31.56 26.29
CA VAL A 224 25.81 -31.65 26.99
C VAL A 224 25.08 -30.34 27.36
N LYS A 225 23.87 -30.13 26.80
CA LYS A 225 22.62 -30.27 27.58
C LYS A 225 21.35 -30.23 26.71
N LYS A 226 20.53 -31.25 26.95
CA LYS A 226 19.13 -31.51 26.56
C LYS A 226 18.18 -30.82 27.55
N VAL A 227 17.12 -30.15 27.09
CA VAL A 227 15.85 -29.76 27.78
C VAL A 227 14.89 -29.33 26.62
N GLU A 228 13.86 -30.05 26.14
CA GLU A 228 12.58 -30.51 26.70
C GLU A 228 11.80 -29.48 27.53
N ASP A 229 10.78 -28.84 26.93
CA ASP A 229 9.54 -28.28 27.55
C ASP A 229 8.72 -27.65 26.38
N ALA A 230 7.53 -28.08 25.93
CA ALA A 230 6.28 -28.49 26.56
C ALA A 230 5.57 -27.37 27.36
N THR A 231 4.77 -26.53 26.67
CA THR A 231 3.54 -25.98 27.27
C THR A 231 2.50 -25.72 26.19
N GLU A 232 1.44 -26.53 26.24
CA GLU A 232 0.10 -26.23 25.72
C GLU A 232 -0.46 -24.99 26.42
N GLY A 233 -1.19 -24.17 25.68
CA GLY A 233 -1.90 -23.00 26.20
C GLY A 233 -3.29 -22.93 25.57
N VAL A 234 -4.20 -23.71 26.17
CA VAL A 234 -5.65 -23.59 26.00
C VAL A 234 -6.09 -22.22 26.55
N ASN A 235 -6.86 -21.46 25.77
CA ASN A 235 -7.69 -20.40 26.33
C ASN A 235 -9.09 -20.51 25.72
N GLU A 236 -9.92 -21.21 26.48
CA GLU A 236 -11.38 -21.10 26.54
C GLU A 236 -11.77 -19.71 27.11
N VAL A 237 -13.08 -19.46 27.28
CA VAL A 237 -13.70 -18.30 27.99
C VAL A 237 -13.98 -17.10 27.05
N GLU A 238 -15.19 -16.53 26.91
CA GLU A 238 -16.49 -16.67 27.58
C GLU A 238 -17.57 -16.18 26.60
N THR A 239 -18.69 -16.88 26.55
CA THR A 239 -19.99 -16.42 26.05
C THR A 239 -20.64 -15.51 27.07
N GLU A 240 -21.03 -14.29 26.69
CA GLU A 240 -21.98 -13.48 27.45
C GLU A 240 -23.09 -12.96 26.51
N GLU A 241 -24.27 -13.57 26.64
CA GLU A 241 -25.55 -13.04 26.17
C GLU A 241 -25.99 -11.88 27.09
N PRO A 242 -26.46 -10.75 26.54
CA PRO A 242 -27.34 -9.86 27.29
C PRO A 242 -28.82 -10.14 26.98
N ALA A 243 -29.57 -10.35 28.06
CA ALA A 243 -31.00 -10.57 28.11
C ALA A 243 -31.84 -9.40 27.51
N PRO A 244 -33.07 -9.68 27.03
CA PRO A 244 -34.04 -8.65 26.70
C PRO A 244 -34.78 -8.15 27.96
N VAL A 245 -34.69 -6.85 28.21
CA VAL A 245 -35.37 -6.15 29.30
C VAL A 245 -36.56 -5.36 28.74
N THR A 246 -37.77 -5.86 29.07
CA THR A 246 -39.04 -5.15 29.44
C THR A 246 -39.59 -4.03 28.53
N ALA A 247 -40.88 -3.76 28.42
CA ALA A 247 -42.15 -4.34 28.89
C ALA A 247 -43.26 -3.71 28.01
#